data_AF-A0A1E5VU42-F1
#
_entry.id   AF-A0A1E5VU42-F1
#
_cell.length_a   1.000
_cell.length_b   1.000
_cell.length_c   1.000
_cell.angle_alpha   90.00
_cell.angle_beta   90.00
_cell.angle_gamma   90.00
#
_symmetry.space_group_name_H-M   'P 1'
#
loop_
_entity.id
_entity.type
_entity.pdbx_description
1 polymer ?
#
loop_
_entity_poly.entity_id
_entity_poly.type
_entity_poly.pdbx_seq_one_letter_code
_entity_poly.pdbx_strand_id
1 'polypeptide(L)'
;MVDNDEETAIAVHHAREAATRLARGRRGSVPSHIIIDRDQTGGHARIMADYFVANPVYTDYHFRRRYFHPSPLLHMFITESSVVYARWRLN
;
A
#
# COMPACT_ATOMS: atom_id res chain seq x y z
N MET A 1 -14.84 34.85 -45.06
CA MET A 1 -13.64 34.11 -45.49
C MET A 1 -12.68 34.25 -44.32
N VAL A 2 -12.44 33.19 -43.56
CA VAL A 2 -11.42 33.25 -42.50
C VAL A 2 -10.09 33.30 -43.23
N ASP A 3 -9.35 34.38 -43.04
CA ASP A 3 -8.17 34.66 -43.83
C ASP A 3 -7.14 33.55 -43.62
N ASN A 4 -6.63 32.99 -44.73
CA ASN A 4 -5.65 31.90 -44.78
C ASN A 4 -4.40 32.16 -43.92
N ASP A 5 -4.17 33.42 -43.58
CA ASP A 5 -3.06 33.90 -42.75
C ASP A 5 -3.27 33.61 -41.25
N GLU A 6 -4.52 33.53 -40.77
CA GLU A 6 -4.81 33.14 -39.37
C GLU A 6 -4.63 31.63 -39.17
N GLU A 7 -5.10 30.81 -40.11
CA GLU A 7 -4.95 29.35 -40.04
C GLU A 7 -3.48 28.94 -40.10
N THR A 8 -2.69 29.62 -40.93
CA THR A 8 -1.23 29.41 -40.99
C THR A 8 -0.52 29.88 -39.73
N ALA A 9 -0.91 31.01 -39.14
CA ALA A 9 -0.35 31.49 -37.87
C ALA A 9 -0.63 30.51 -36.71
N ILE A 10 -1.84 29.96 -36.65
CA ILE A 10 -2.25 28.95 -35.67
C ILE A 10 -1.43 27.67 -35.86
N ALA A 11 -1.28 27.19 -37.09
CA ALA A 11 -0.50 25.99 -37.41
C ALA A 11 0.98 26.14 -37.02
N VAL A 12 1.59 27.30 -37.29
CA VAL A 12 2.98 27.59 -36.90
C VAL A 12 3.14 27.64 -35.38
N HIS A 13 2.18 28.24 -34.67
CA HIS A 13 2.18 28.26 -33.21
C HIS A 13 2.12 26.84 -32.63
N HIS A 14 1.20 26.00 -33.11
CA HIS A 14 1.08 24.62 -32.66
C HIS A 14 2.32 23.78 -32.98
N ALA A 15 2.92 23.96 -34.17
CA ALA A 15 4.16 23.27 -34.54
C ALA A 15 5.32 23.65 -33.62
N ARG A 16 5.45 24.94 -33.28
CA ARG A 16 6.47 25.44 -32.35
C ARG A 16 6.26 24.91 -30.94
N GLU A 17 5.02 24.85 -30.46
CA GLU A 17 4.73 24.26 -29.16
C GLU A 17 4.97 22.73 -29.15
N ALA A 18 4.62 22.01 -30.22
CA ALA A 18 4.90 20.58 -30.34
C ALA A 18 6.41 20.30 -30.31
N ALA A 19 7.20 21.10 -31.04
CA ALA A 19 8.65 21.01 -31.02
C ALA A 19 9.24 21.27 -29.63
N THR A 20 8.72 22.27 -28.89
CA THR A 20 9.18 22.55 -27.52
C THR A 20 8.78 21.45 -26.53
N ARG A 21 7.59 20.85 -26.68
CA ARG A 21 7.16 19.69 -25.88
C ARG A 21 8.05 18.47 -26.11
N LEU A 22 8.48 18.23 -27.35
CA LEU A 22 9.41 17.15 -27.68
C LEU A 22 10.83 17.44 -27.19
N ALA A 23 11.30 18.69 -27.33
CA ALA A 23 12.63 19.13 -26.87
C ALA A 23 12.79 19.12 -25.35
N ARG A 24 11.70 19.29 -24.59
CA ARG A 24 11.73 19.23 -23.12
C ARG A 24 12.07 17.84 -22.57
N GLY A 25 12.12 16.81 -23.41
CA GLY A 25 12.39 15.43 -23.01
C GLY A 25 11.31 14.88 -22.06
N ARG A 26 11.11 13.56 -22.05
CA ARG A 26 10.33 12.95 -20.97
C ARG A 26 11.21 13.03 -19.72
N ARG A 27 10.82 13.82 -18.71
CA ARG A 27 11.39 13.65 -17.36
C ARG A 27 11.12 12.20 -16.95
N GLY A 28 12.17 11.38 -16.92
CA GLY A 28 12.08 10.00 -16.46
C GLY A 28 11.59 9.93 -15.02
N SER A 29 11.33 8.72 -14.52
CA SER A 29 11.06 8.52 -13.10
C SER A 29 12.23 9.06 -12.28
N VAL A 30 11.92 9.87 -11.26
CA VAL A 30 12.94 10.24 -10.27
C VAL A 30 13.27 8.97 -9.49
N PRO A 31 14.53 8.49 -9.48
CA PRO A 31 14.90 7.37 -8.63
C PRO A 31 14.79 7.85 -7.18
N SER A 32 13.78 7.38 -6.46
CA SER A 32 13.57 7.74 -5.04
C SER A 32 13.08 6.58 -4.18
N HIS A 33 13.25 5.33 -4.64
CA HIS A 33 12.90 4.17 -3.84
C HIS A 33 14.12 3.67 -3.06
N ILE A 34 14.15 3.96 -1.76
CA ILE A 34 15.12 3.40 -0.82
C ILE A 34 14.43 2.29 -0.05
N ILE A 35 14.95 1.07 -0.18
CA ILE A 35 14.53 -0.06 0.65
C ILE A 35 15.23 0.08 2.00
N ILE A 36 14.46 0.46 3.01
CA ILE A 36 14.93 0.46 4.40
C ILE A 36 14.60 -0.90 4.98
N ASP A 37 15.61 -1.58 5.51
CA ASP A 37 15.40 -2.78 6.31
C ASP A 37 14.67 -2.39 7.59
N ARG A 38 13.37 -2.70 7.60
CA ARG A 38 12.54 -2.61 8.79
C ARG A 38 12.57 -4.01 9.35
N ASP A 39 13.13 -4.17 10.56
CA ASP A 39 13.13 -5.40 11.36
C ASP A 39 11.69 -5.90 11.58
N GLN A 40 11.11 -6.48 10.53
CA GLN A 40 9.71 -6.89 10.46
C GLN A 40 9.51 -8.11 11.35
N THR A 41 10.47 -9.03 11.31
CA THR A 41 10.48 -10.26 12.09
C THR A 41 10.59 -9.96 13.58
N GLY A 42 11.54 -9.10 13.99
CA GLY A 42 11.68 -8.68 15.38
C GLY A 42 10.51 -7.81 15.85
N GLY A 43 10.00 -6.92 14.99
CA GLY A 43 8.78 -6.17 15.26
C GLY A 43 7.56 -7.07 15.51
N HIS A 44 7.40 -8.14 14.72
CA HIS A 44 6.34 -9.13 14.91
C HIS A 44 6.49 -9.89 16.22
N ALA A 45 7.70 -10.35 16.54
CA ALA A 45 7.97 -11.07 17.79
C ALA A 45 7.67 -10.21 19.04
N ARG A 46 8.03 -8.92 19.01
CA ARG A 46 7.71 -7.97 20.09
C ARG A 46 6.20 -7.84 20.29
N ILE A 47 5.47 -7.60 19.21
CA ILE A 47 4.00 -7.47 19.25
C ILE A 47 3.35 -8.76 19.76
N MET A 48 3.85 -9.94 19.37
CA MET A 48 3.35 -11.21 19.90
C MET A 48 3.62 -11.37 21.39
N ALA A 49 4.80 -11.00 21.87
CA ALA A 49 5.09 -11.02 23.30
C ALA A 49 4.14 -10.10 24.09
N ASP A 50 3.81 -8.92 23.54
CA ASP A 50 2.90 -7.94 24.16
C ASP A 50 1.43 -8.42 24.22
N TYR A 51 1.02 -9.36 23.36
CA TYR A 51 -0.33 -9.95 23.40
C TYR A 51 -0.47 -11.00 24.51
N PHE A 52 0.60 -11.76 24.79
CA PHE A 52 0.54 -12.92 25.69
C PHE A 52 1.16 -12.67 27.08
N VAL A 53 1.52 -11.44 27.40
CA VAL A 53 1.99 -11.05 28.73
C VAL A 53 0.83 -11.02 29.74
N ALA A 54 1.13 -11.21 31.03
CA ALA A 54 0.15 -11.24 32.12
C ALA A 54 -0.73 -9.98 32.22
N ASN A 55 -0.21 -8.82 31.80
CA ASN A 55 -0.97 -7.58 31.64
C ASN A 55 -0.83 -7.11 30.18
N PRO A 56 -1.68 -7.59 29.26
CA PRO A 56 -1.49 -7.39 27.83
C PRO A 56 -1.60 -5.90 27.47
N VAL A 57 -0.59 -5.40 26.75
CA VAL A 57 -0.58 -4.00 26.26
C VAL A 57 -1.70 -3.79 25.23
N TYR A 58 -2.05 -4.86 24.51
CA TYR A 58 -3.08 -4.85 23.50
C TYR A 58 -4.23 -5.79 23.89
N THR A 59 -5.44 -5.25 23.91
CA THR A 59 -6.66 -6.03 24.13
C THR A 59 -6.95 -7.03 23.01
N ASP A 60 -7.76 -8.04 23.30
CA ASP A 60 -8.22 -9.05 22.33
C ASP A 60 -8.82 -8.42 21.05
N TYR A 61 -9.47 -7.27 21.17
CA TYR A 61 -9.96 -6.50 20.03
C TYR A 61 -8.85 -6.14 19.03
N HIS A 62 -7.68 -5.72 19.52
CA HIS A 62 -6.54 -5.39 18.67
C HIS A 62 -5.94 -6.63 18.01
N PHE A 63 -5.90 -7.76 18.71
CA PHE A 63 -5.45 -9.04 18.15
C PHE A 63 -6.38 -9.47 17.01
N ARG A 64 -7.69 -9.45 17.27
CA ARG A 64 -8.71 -9.77 16.28
C ARG A 64 -8.64 -8.85 15.08
N ARG A 65 -8.55 -7.53 15.27
CA ARG A 65 -8.42 -6.61 14.13
C ARG A 65 -7.16 -6.85 13.28
N ARG A 66 -6.07 -7.36 13.87
CA ARG A 66 -4.80 -7.62 13.17
C ARG A 66 -4.78 -8.95 12.44
N TYR A 67 -5.30 -10.01 13.05
CA TYR A 67 -5.21 -11.38 12.53
C TYR A 67 -6.54 -11.94 12.01
N PHE A 68 -7.66 -11.43 12.50
CA PHE A 68 -9.01 -11.75 12.01
C PHE A 68 -9.52 -10.60 11.15
N HIS A 69 -9.28 -10.70 9.85
CA HIS A 69 -9.89 -9.77 8.89
C HIS A 69 -11.40 -10.04 8.78
N PRO A 70 -12.29 -9.06 9.02
CA PRO A 70 -13.70 -9.19 8.70
C PRO A 70 -13.89 -8.99 7.19
N SER A 71 -13.36 -9.92 6.40
CA SER A 71 -13.59 -9.97 4.95
C SER A 71 -14.47 -11.18 4.67
N PRO A 72 -15.67 -11.02 4.11
CA PRO A 72 -16.64 -12.11 3.95
C PRO A 72 -16.23 -13.20 2.94
N LEU A 73 -14.99 -13.19 2.40
CA LEU A 73 -14.54 -14.12 1.36
C LEU A 73 -13.33 -14.99 1.72
N LEU A 74 -12.85 -14.99 2.97
CA LEU A 74 -11.70 -15.82 3.40
C LEU A 74 -12.08 -16.88 4.46
N HIS A 75 -13.18 -17.61 4.26
CA HIS A 75 -13.64 -18.63 5.21
C HIS A 75 -12.96 -20.00 5.09
N MET A 76 -12.01 -20.22 4.17
CA MET A 76 -11.52 -21.57 3.84
C MET A 76 -10.17 -21.98 4.48
N PHE A 77 -9.45 -21.08 5.17
CA PHE A 77 -8.07 -21.38 5.62
C PHE A 77 -7.86 -21.47 7.13
N ILE A 78 -8.87 -21.28 7.97
CA ILE A 78 -8.69 -21.26 9.43
C ILE A 78 -9.58 -22.31 10.11
N THR A 79 -9.34 -23.59 9.79
CA THR A 79 -9.91 -24.72 10.56
C THR A 79 -8.84 -25.61 11.20
N GLU A 80 -7.55 -25.31 11.03
CA GLU A 80 -6.45 -26.21 11.46
C GLU A 80 -5.47 -25.60 12.48
N SER A 81 -5.82 -24.47 13.11
CA SER A 81 -5.01 -23.87 14.18
C SER A 81 -5.74 -23.82 15.55
N SER A 82 -6.86 -24.54 15.70
CA SER A 82 -7.64 -24.54 16.95
C SER A 82 -7.06 -25.43 18.07
N VAL A 83 -5.95 -26.13 17.84
CA VAL A 83 -5.36 -27.06 18.83
C VAL A 83 -4.88 -26.36 20.11
N VAL A 84 -4.66 -25.03 20.07
CA VAL A 84 -4.23 -24.25 21.24
C VAL A 84 -5.42 -23.67 22.04
N TYR A 85 -6.61 -23.54 21.44
CA TYR A 85 -7.76 -22.91 22.08
C TYR A 85 -8.54 -23.81 23.07
N ALA A 86 -8.29 -25.13 23.07
CA ALA A 86 -9.06 -26.06 23.89
C ALA A 86 -8.65 -26.13 25.38
N ARG A 87 -7.56 -25.47 25.80
CA ARG A 87 -7.01 -25.59 27.17
C ARG A 87 -7.41 -24.46 28.14
N TRP A 88 -8.01 -23.37 27.65
CA TRP A 88 -8.29 -22.15 28.47
C TRP A 88 -9.78 -21.84 28.65
N ARG A 89 -10.63 -22.87 28.69
CA ARG A 89 -12.06 -22.74 29.05
C ARG A 89 -12.52 -23.79 30.06
N LEU A 90 -11.66 -24.19 31.00
CA LEU A 90 -12.02 -24.94 32.21
C LEU A 90 -10.98 -24.64 33.30
N ASN A 91 -11.09 -23.47 33.92
CA ASN A 91 -10.88 -23.23 35.36
C ASN A 91 -11.36 -21.83 35.70
#